data_AF-A0A944AIS3-F1
#
_entry.id   AF-A0A944AIS3-F1
#
_cell.length_a   1.000
_cell.length_b   1.000
_cell.length_c   1.000
_cell.angle_alpha   90.00
_cell.angle_beta   90.00
_cell.angle_gamma   90.00
#
_symmetry.space_group_name_H-M   'P 1'
#
loop_
_entity.id
_entity.type
_entity.pdbx_description
1 polymer ?
#
loop_
_entity_poly.entity_id
_entity_poly.type
_entity_poly.pdbx_seq_one_letter_code
_entity_poly.pdbx_strand_id
1 'polypeptide(L)'
;MLPKKDEIYRHFKGNIYKVITLATHSETGERMVVYQALYGDFQVYCRPLDMFVSEVDHEKYPDIMQKFRFERVDDLISLDTSVNDRETVLPETVNEEKADEEINAADPLILEFLDAGSVSERRNILTALHHKITDDMINILATVMDVVIEDGELEDRYRQLKTCLETKERYEIERKI
;
A
#
# COMPACT_ATOMS: atom_id res chain seq x y z
N MET A 1 14.17 1.36 -18.64
CA MET A 1 14.87 2.61 -18.27
C MET A 1 15.47 2.45 -16.88
N LEU A 2 16.54 3.18 -16.54
CA LEU A 2 17.11 3.16 -15.19
C LEU A 2 16.36 4.14 -14.29
N PRO A 3 16.00 3.74 -13.05
CA PRO A 3 15.42 4.65 -12.08
C PRO A 3 16.44 5.72 -11.68
N LYS A 4 15.97 6.96 -11.56
CA LYS A 4 16.77 8.12 -11.18
C LYS A 4 16.45 8.54 -9.76
N LYS A 5 17.40 9.24 -9.15
CA LYS A 5 17.22 9.89 -7.86
C LYS A 5 15.97 10.79 -7.89
N ASP A 6 15.22 10.74 -6.81
CA ASP A 6 13.97 11.46 -6.56
C ASP A 6 12.77 11.06 -7.42
N GLU A 7 12.89 10.06 -8.30
CA GLU A 7 11.73 9.50 -9.02
C GLU A 7 10.83 8.70 -8.08
N ILE A 8 9.52 8.81 -8.28
CA ILE A 8 8.51 8.08 -7.52
C ILE A 8 8.02 6.88 -8.30
N TYR A 9 7.91 5.75 -7.63
CA TYR A 9 7.49 4.48 -8.19
C TYR A 9 6.35 3.88 -7.37
N ARG A 10 5.36 3.34 -8.06
CA ARG A 10 4.29 2.52 -7.49
C ARG A 10 4.64 1.05 -7.66
N HIS A 11 4.72 0.34 -6.56
CA HIS A 11 4.80 -1.11 -6.58
C HIS A 11 3.47 -1.71 -7.03
N PHE A 12 3.47 -2.86 -7.70
CA PHE A 12 2.25 -3.51 -8.19
C PHE A 12 1.23 -3.86 -7.09
N LYS A 13 1.68 -3.93 -5.83
CA LYS A 13 0.80 -4.05 -4.65
C LYS A 13 0.19 -2.71 -4.16
N GLY A 14 0.44 -1.60 -4.86
CA GLY A 14 -0.12 -0.28 -4.57
C GLY A 14 0.80 0.69 -3.81
N ASN A 15 1.79 0.19 -3.06
CA ASN A 15 2.70 1.00 -2.25
C ASN A 15 3.54 1.98 -3.08
N ILE A 16 3.73 3.19 -2.57
CA ILE A 16 4.54 4.23 -3.20
C ILE A 16 5.93 4.28 -2.57
N TYR A 17 6.94 4.37 -3.42
CA TYR A 17 8.33 4.45 -3.04
C TYR A 17 9.04 5.58 -3.79
N LYS A 18 10.01 6.20 -3.13
CA LYS A 18 10.89 7.18 -3.75
C LYS A 18 12.28 6.59 -3.92
N VAL A 19 12.86 6.73 -5.11
CA VAL A 19 14.24 6.30 -5.36
C VAL A 19 15.18 7.32 -4.74
N ILE A 20 16.02 6.88 -3.80
CA ILE A 20 17.04 7.74 -3.18
C ILE A 20 18.26 7.80 -4.10
N THR A 21 18.77 6.63 -4.48
CA THR A 21 19.96 6.52 -5.32
C THR A 21 20.10 5.12 -5.90
N LEU A 22 20.93 5.01 -6.93
CA LEU A 22 21.52 3.73 -7.33
C LEU A 22 22.79 3.49 -6.50
N ALA A 23 23.05 2.22 -6.19
CA ALA A 23 24.26 1.77 -5.50
C ALA A 23 24.86 0.57 -6.23
N THR A 24 26.13 0.29 -5.95
CA THR A 24 26.82 -0.92 -6.41
C THR A 24 27.13 -1.76 -5.19
N HIS A 25 26.70 -3.02 -5.20
CA HIS A 25 27.03 -3.96 -4.14
C HIS A 25 28.55 -4.22 -4.15
N SER A 26 29.24 -3.95 -3.04
CA SER A 26 30.70 -3.94 -3.01
C SER A 26 31.33 -5.32 -3.21
N GLU A 27 30.63 -6.38 -2.83
CA GLU A 27 31.15 -7.75 -2.91
C GLU A 27 30.88 -8.40 -4.26
N THR A 28 29.71 -8.16 -4.85
CA THR A 28 29.28 -8.81 -6.10
C THR A 28 29.40 -7.91 -7.33
N GLY A 29 29.51 -6.59 -7.13
CA GLY A 29 29.47 -5.60 -8.22
C GLY A 29 28.08 -5.38 -8.81
N GLU A 30 27.04 -5.99 -8.24
CA GLU A 30 25.67 -5.88 -8.76
C GLU A 30 25.08 -4.49 -8.54
N ARG A 31 24.29 -4.02 -9.51
CA ARG A 31 23.57 -2.76 -9.40
C ARG A 31 22.36 -2.92 -8.50
N MET A 32 22.26 -2.04 -7.51
CA MET A 32 21.20 -2.02 -6.52
C MET A 32 20.43 -0.70 -6.63
N VAL A 33 19.13 -0.74 -6.38
CA VAL A 33 18.28 0.43 -6.19
C VAL A 33 18.09 0.61 -4.68
N VAL A 34 18.43 1.79 -4.18
CA VAL A 34 18.13 2.22 -2.81
C VAL A 34 16.91 3.12 -2.86
N TYR A 35 15.84 2.72 -2.18
CA TYR A 35 14.55 3.39 -2.24
C TYR A 35 13.88 3.42 -0.87
N GLN A 36 13.03 4.41 -0.67
CA GLN A 36 12.35 4.68 0.59
C GLN A 36 10.85 4.46 0.43
N ALA A 37 10.22 3.79 1.39
CA ALA A 37 8.77 3.76 1.51
C ALA A 37 8.22 5.17 1.78
N LEU A 38 7.19 5.60 1.05
CA LEU A 38 6.46 6.85 1.34
C LEU A 38 5.24 6.60 2.24
N TYR A 39 5.32 5.59 3.10
CA TYR A 39 4.27 5.15 4.02
C TYR A 39 4.91 4.56 5.29
N GLY A 40 4.12 4.43 6.36
CA GLY A 40 4.60 3.92 7.65
C GLY A 40 5.79 4.73 8.19
N ASP A 41 6.81 4.03 8.69
CA ASP A 41 8.01 4.63 9.29
C ASP A 41 9.06 5.13 8.25
N PHE A 42 8.67 5.28 6.98
CA PHE A 42 9.54 5.71 5.89
C PHE A 42 10.84 4.89 5.76
N GLN A 43 10.72 3.57 5.96
CA GLN A 43 11.84 2.63 5.93
C GLN A 43 12.56 2.65 4.57
N VAL A 44 13.89 2.55 4.61
CA VAL A 44 14.75 2.46 3.42
C VAL A 44 15.09 1.00 3.14
N TYR A 45 15.02 0.63 1.86
CA TYR A 45 15.29 -0.71 1.34
C TYR A 45 16.35 -0.68 0.24
N CYS A 46 17.02 -1.81 0.04
CA CYS A 46 17.88 -2.06 -1.11
C CYS A 46 17.42 -3.30 -1.86
N ARG A 47 17.48 -3.26 -3.20
CA ARG A 47 17.08 -4.39 -4.05
C ARG A 47 17.90 -4.42 -5.34
N PRO A 48 18.22 -5.60 -5.91
CA PRO A 48 18.84 -5.69 -7.23
C PRO A 48 18.03 -4.95 -8.28
N LEU A 49 18.72 -4.17 -9.12
CA LEU A 49 18.13 -3.36 -10.17
C LEU A 49 17.26 -4.21 -11.11
N ASP A 50 17.76 -5.37 -11.52
CA ASP A 50 17.04 -6.26 -12.45
C ASP A 50 15.71 -6.75 -11.87
N MET A 51 15.65 -6.95 -10.55
CA MET A 51 14.40 -7.31 -9.87
C MET A 51 13.46 -6.12 -9.67
N PHE A 52 14.00 -4.90 -9.59
CA PHE A 52 13.20 -3.68 -9.46
C PHE A 52 12.49 -3.34 -10.76
N VAL A 53 13.17 -3.48 -11.90
CA VAL A 53 12.60 -3.22 -13.23
C VAL A 53 11.92 -4.45 -13.86
N SER A 54 11.78 -5.56 -13.11
CA SER A 54 11.19 -6.79 -13.63
C SER A 54 9.68 -6.66 -13.84
N GLU A 55 9.13 -7.47 -14.73
CA GLU A 55 7.69 -7.60 -14.90
C GLU A 55 7.02 -8.27 -13.69
N VAL A 56 5.72 -7.99 -13.51
CA VAL A 56 4.90 -8.72 -12.53
C VAL A 56 4.74 -10.16 -13.01
N ASP A 57 4.75 -11.08 -12.06
CA ASP A 57 4.43 -12.48 -12.32
C ASP A 57 2.91 -12.62 -12.44
N HIS A 58 2.40 -12.59 -13.66
CA HIS A 58 0.96 -12.65 -13.94
C HIS A 58 0.39 -14.08 -13.81
N GLU A 59 1.24 -15.11 -13.73
CA GLU A 59 0.77 -16.45 -13.35
C GLU A 59 0.39 -16.48 -11.87
N LYS A 60 1.20 -15.81 -11.03
CA LYS A 60 0.93 -15.66 -9.59
C LYS A 60 -0.10 -14.58 -9.28
N TYR A 61 -0.17 -13.51 -10.09
CA TYR A 61 -1.04 -12.36 -9.87
C TYR A 61 -1.83 -12.01 -11.15
N PRO A 62 -2.83 -12.82 -11.54
CA PRO A 62 -3.55 -12.67 -12.80
C PRO A 62 -4.40 -11.40 -12.88
N ASP A 63 -4.86 -10.88 -11.75
CA ASP A 63 -5.73 -9.70 -11.67
C ASP A 63 -4.96 -8.36 -11.68
N ILE A 64 -3.62 -8.41 -11.71
CA ILE A 64 -2.79 -7.21 -11.70
C ILE A 64 -2.65 -6.67 -13.12
N MET A 65 -3.22 -5.48 -13.34
CA MET A 65 -3.12 -4.75 -14.62
C MET A 65 -1.75 -4.09 -14.83
N GLN A 66 -0.99 -3.90 -13.75
CA GLN A 66 0.32 -3.26 -13.77
C GLN A 66 1.37 -4.19 -14.41
N LYS A 67 2.08 -3.73 -15.43
CA LYS A 67 3.00 -4.58 -16.19
C LYS A 67 4.30 -4.84 -15.44
N PHE A 68 4.87 -3.79 -14.84
CA PHE A 68 6.13 -3.87 -14.11
C PHE A 68 5.92 -3.93 -12.60
N ARG A 69 6.84 -4.58 -11.88
CA ARG A 69 6.78 -4.61 -10.41
C ARG A 69 6.79 -3.22 -9.80
N PHE A 70 7.52 -2.30 -10.41
CA PHE A 70 7.56 -0.89 -10.05
C PHE A 70 7.33 -0.05 -11.30
N GLU A 71 6.25 0.73 -11.33
CA GLU A 71 5.97 1.68 -12.41
C GLU A 71 6.19 3.10 -11.92
N ARG A 72 6.85 3.91 -12.76
CA ARG A 72 7.14 5.31 -12.42
C ARG A 72 5.84 6.09 -12.42
N VAL A 73 5.62 6.88 -11.38
CA VAL A 73 4.48 7.77 -11.25
C VAL A 73 4.97 9.18 -11.56
N ASP A 74 4.63 9.69 -12.75
CA ASP A 74 5.00 11.04 -13.17
C ASP A 74 4.09 12.10 -12.52
N ASP A 75 2.91 11.70 -12.04
CA ASP A 75 1.76 12.56 -11.74
C ASP A 75 1.30 12.53 -10.26
N LEU A 76 2.23 12.48 -9.29
CA LEU A 76 1.87 12.73 -7.89
C LEU A 76 1.69 14.23 -7.55
N ILE A 77 1.64 15.09 -8.56
CA ILE A 77 1.31 16.52 -8.44
C ILE A 77 -0.14 16.82 -8.91
N SER A 78 -0.85 15.87 -9.53
CA SER A 78 -2.17 16.12 -10.15
C SER A 78 -3.38 15.50 -9.43
N LEU A 79 -3.23 15.01 -8.19
CA LEU A 79 -4.37 14.59 -7.34
C LEU A 79 -4.77 15.63 -6.27
N ASP A 80 -4.32 16.87 -6.39
CA ASP A 80 -4.92 18.01 -5.70
C ASP A 80 -5.16 19.14 -6.71
N THR A 81 -6.36 19.19 -7.28
CA THR A 81 -6.85 20.42 -7.91
C THR A 81 -8.37 20.54 -7.76
N SER A 82 -8.78 20.62 -6.50
CA SER A 82 -9.84 21.52 -6.05
C SER A 82 -9.59 21.68 -4.54
N VAL A 83 -9.03 22.76 -4.02
CA VAL A 83 -9.39 24.17 -4.23
C VAL A 83 -8.27 25.05 -3.63
N ASN A 84 -8.02 26.20 -4.29
CA ASN A 84 -7.39 27.44 -3.82
C ASN A 84 -5.88 27.51 -3.55
N ASP A 85 -5.23 28.28 -4.42
CA ASP A 85 -4.39 29.45 -4.09
C ASP A 85 -4.05 29.64 -2.60
N ARG A 86 -2.80 29.33 -2.24
CA ARG A 86 -1.90 30.30 -1.64
C ARG A 86 -0.47 29.79 -1.61
N GLU A 87 0.32 30.51 -2.39
CA GLU A 87 1.76 30.71 -2.32
C GLU A 87 2.34 30.63 -0.89
N THR A 88 3.52 30.00 -0.80
CA THR A 88 4.69 30.36 0.03
C THR A 88 5.21 29.35 1.08
N VAL A 89 6.53 29.18 0.97
CA VAL A 89 7.58 28.83 1.95
C VAL A 89 7.76 27.38 2.39
N LEU A 90 8.96 26.88 2.09
CA LEU A 90 9.67 25.82 2.79
C LEU A 90 9.56 25.98 4.32
N PRO A 91 9.63 24.88 5.08
CA PRO A 91 10.55 24.95 6.20
C PRO A 91 11.42 23.69 6.32
N GLU A 92 12.72 23.95 6.39
CA GLU A 92 13.59 23.25 7.33
C GLU A 92 12.97 23.36 8.72
N THR A 93 12.87 22.25 9.46
CA THR A 93 13.40 22.05 10.81
C THR A 93 12.68 20.91 11.52
N VAL A 94 13.51 20.14 12.23
CA VAL A 94 13.24 19.02 13.12
C VAL A 94 12.20 19.40 14.19
N ASN A 95 11.27 18.50 14.51
CA ASN A 95 10.91 18.22 15.90
C ASN A 95 10.18 16.87 16.02
N GLU A 96 10.75 16.01 16.85
CA GLU A 96 10.09 14.91 17.52
C GLU A 96 8.93 15.46 18.36
N GLU A 97 7.76 14.85 18.29
CA GLU A 97 6.83 14.83 19.43
C GLU A 97 5.83 13.68 19.29
N LYS A 98 5.75 12.87 20.35
CA LYS A 98 4.78 11.80 20.56
C LYS A 98 3.37 12.38 20.59
N ALA A 99 2.43 11.75 19.91
CA ALA A 99 1.00 11.96 20.12
C ALA A 99 0.27 10.61 20.01
N ASP A 100 -0.01 10.07 21.19
CA ASP A 100 -1.18 9.32 21.63
C ASP A 100 -1.95 8.38 20.68
N GLU A 101 -2.12 7.18 21.22
CA GLU A 101 -3.02 6.09 20.82
C GLU A 101 -4.49 6.57 20.79
N GLU A 102 -4.90 7.20 19.70
CA GLU A 102 -6.30 7.19 19.28
C GLU A 102 -6.48 6.15 18.18
N ILE A 103 -7.31 5.15 18.47
CA ILE A 103 -7.78 4.10 17.56
C ILE A 103 -8.03 4.74 16.20
N ASN A 104 -7.27 4.35 15.16
CA ASN A 104 -7.35 4.94 13.82
C ASN A 104 -8.66 4.56 13.08
N ALA A 105 -9.82 4.73 13.72
CA ALA A 105 -11.13 4.79 13.08
C ALA A 105 -11.31 6.09 12.27
N ALA A 106 -10.33 6.98 12.30
CA ALA A 106 -10.30 8.24 11.56
C ALA A 106 -9.72 8.12 10.14
N ASP A 107 -9.22 6.95 9.71
CA ASP A 107 -8.84 6.78 8.30
C ASP A 107 -10.11 6.77 7.43
N PRO A 108 -10.27 7.71 6.47
CA PRO A 108 -11.45 7.80 5.61
C PRO A 108 -11.77 6.48 4.91
N LEU A 109 -10.77 5.66 4.60
CA LEU A 109 -10.94 4.36 3.93
C LEU A 109 -11.50 3.29 4.89
N ILE A 110 -11.23 3.38 6.20
CA ILE A 110 -11.86 2.49 7.18
C ILE A 110 -13.32 2.86 7.32
N LEU A 111 -13.64 4.15 7.44
CA LEU A 111 -15.03 4.60 7.50
C LEU A 111 -15.81 4.18 6.24
N GLU A 112 -15.20 4.34 5.06
CA GLU A 112 -15.77 3.88 3.79
C GLU A 112 -16.00 2.36 3.77
N PHE A 113 -15.10 1.56 4.36
CA PHE A 113 -15.28 0.12 4.50
C PHE A 113 -16.46 -0.24 5.41
N LEU A 114 -16.63 0.49 6.53
CA LEU A 114 -17.73 0.26 7.47
C LEU A 114 -19.08 0.61 6.82
N ASP A 115 -19.13 1.70 6.07
CA ASP A 115 -20.31 2.21 5.38
C ASP A 115 -20.66 1.43 4.10
N ALA A 116 -19.71 0.68 3.53
CA ALA A 116 -19.91 -0.07 2.30
C ALA A 116 -21.11 -1.03 2.40
N GLY A 117 -22.05 -0.90 1.46
CA GLY A 117 -23.29 -1.67 1.46
C GLY A 117 -23.14 -3.08 0.88
N SER A 118 -22.04 -3.36 0.18
CA SER A 118 -21.78 -4.63 -0.48
C SER A 118 -20.41 -5.23 -0.11
N VAL A 119 -20.32 -6.56 -0.13
CA VAL A 119 -19.05 -7.27 0.11
C VAL A 119 -18.00 -6.95 -0.97
N SER A 120 -18.44 -6.71 -2.21
CA SER A 120 -17.56 -6.32 -3.32
C SER A 120 -16.90 -4.96 -3.11
N GLU A 121 -17.64 -3.96 -2.61
CA GLU A 121 -17.08 -2.65 -2.24
C GLU A 121 -16.09 -2.78 -1.09
N ARG A 122 -16.46 -3.52 -0.04
CA ARG A 122 -15.56 -3.83 1.08
C ARG A 122 -14.25 -4.46 0.62
N ARG A 123 -14.28 -5.37 -0.35
CA ARG A 123 -13.08 -5.99 -0.93
C ARG A 123 -12.21 -4.97 -1.67
N ASN A 124 -12.81 -4.09 -2.47
CA ASN A 124 -12.08 -3.04 -3.18
C ASN A 124 -11.42 -2.06 -2.22
N ILE A 125 -12.15 -1.63 -1.17
CA ILE A 125 -11.65 -0.74 -0.14
C ILE A 125 -10.56 -1.41 0.69
N LEU A 126 -10.71 -2.68 1.08
CA LEU A 126 -9.66 -3.43 1.77
C LEU A 126 -8.39 -3.55 0.91
N THR A 127 -8.55 -3.77 -0.39
CA THR A 127 -7.44 -3.80 -1.35
C THR A 127 -6.75 -2.44 -1.43
N ALA A 128 -7.53 -1.35 -1.42
CA ALA A 128 -7.00 0.01 -1.35
C ALA A 128 -6.32 0.28 0.00
N LEU A 129 -6.82 -0.26 1.11
CA LEU A 129 -6.27 -0.08 2.46
C LEU A 129 -4.98 -0.89 2.68
N HIS A 130 -4.68 -1.89 1.85
CA HIS A 130 -3.53 -2.79 2.02
C HIS A 130 -2.20 -2.08 2.33
N HIS A 131 -1.96 -0.92 1.74
CA HIS A 131 -0.73 -0.14 1.92
C HIS A 131 -0.61 0.60 3.27
N LYS A 132 -1.73 0.83 3.95
CA LYS A 132 -1.81 1.53 5.25
C LYS A 132 -2.31 0.64 6.38
N ILE A 133 -2.65 -0.60 6.07
CA ILE A 133 -3.28 -1.48 7.04
C ILE A 133 -2.30 -1.79 8.17
N THR A 134 -2.75 -1.61 9.41
CA THR A 134 -2.02 -2.00 10.62
C THR A 134 -2.72 -3.17 11.29
N ASP A 135 -2.05 -3.82 12.24
CA ASP A 135 -2.64 -4.92 13.01
C ASP A 135 -3.94 -4.50 13.70
N ASP A 136 -4.01 -3.27 14.21
CA ASP A 136 -5.23 -2.73 14.83
C ASP A 136 -6.36 -2.53 13.82
N MET A 137 -6.05 -2.07 12.61
CA MET A 137 -7.04 -1.96 11.54
C MET A 137 -7.57 -3.34 11.16
N ILE A 138 -6.72 -4.35 11.06
CA ILE A 138 -7.15 -5.74 10.80
C ILE A 138 -8.08 -6.23 11.93
N ASN A 139 -7.75 -5.97 13.19
CA ASN A 139 -8.58 -6.36 14.33
C ASN A 139 -9.98 -5.71 14.28
N ILE A 140 -10.04 -4.40 13.98
CA ILE A 140 -11.29 -3.66 13.86
C ILE A 140 -12.13 -4.24 12.71
N LEU A 141 -11.52 -4.42 11.54
CA LEU A 141 -12.20 -4.96 10.36
C LEU A 141 -12.67 -6.39 10.58
N ALA A 142 -11.84 -7.24 11.20
CA ALA A 142 -12.19 -8.62 11.56
C ALA A 142 -13.39 -8.66 12.52
N THR A 143 -13.44 -7.75 13.50
CA THR A 143 -14.56 -7.62 14.43
C THR A 143 -15.85 -7.22 13.72
N VAL A 144 -15.78 -6.21 12.84
CA VAL A 144 -16.94 -5.73 12.06
C VAL A 144 -17.45 -6.81 11.11
N MET A 145 -16.51 -7.55 10.53
CA MET A 145 -16.81 -8.65 9.64
C MET A 145 -17.28 -9.91 10.36
N ASP A 146 -17.21 -9.98 11.69
CA ASP A 146 -17.46 -11.19 12.48
C ASP A 146 -16.65 -12.38 11.95
N VAL A 147 -15.33 -12.18 11.84
CA VAL A 147 -14.35 -13.16 11.36
C VAL A 147 -13.23 -13.27 12.39
N VAL A 148 -12.82 -14.50 12.68
CA VAL A 148 -11.64 -14.76 13.51
C VAL A 148 -10.41 -14.83 12.62
N ILE A 149 -9.44 -13.96 12.88
CA ILE A 149 -8.14 -13.94 12.20
C ILE A 149 -7.09 -14.42 13.19
N GLU A 150 -6.29 -15.41 12.79
CA GLU A 150 -5.22 -15.94 13.63
C GLU A 150 -4.08 -14.91 13.76
N ASP A 151 -3.39 -14.94 14.90
CA ASP A 151 -2.21 -14.10 15.12
C ASP A 151 -1.06 -14.57 14.24
N GLY A 152 -0.34 -13.63 13.63
CA GLY A 152 0.72 -13.92 12.67
C GLY A 152 1.32 -12.64 12.08
N GLU A 153 2.09 -12.78 11.00
CA GLU A 153 2.61 -11.60 10.29
C GLU A 153 1.46 -10.78 9.66
N LEU A 154 1.60 -9.45 9.67
CA LEU A 154 0.60 -8.51 9.16
C LEU A 154 0.04 -8.89 7.77
N GLU A 155 0.91 -9.31 6.85
CA GLU A 155 0.52 -9.73 5.50
C GLU A 155 -0.30 -11.02 5.48
N ASP A 156 0.00 -11.97 6.37
CA ASP A 156 -0.75 -13.22 6.49
C ASP A 156 -2.11 -12.97 7.13
N ARG A 157 -2.20 -12.10 8.15
CA ARG A 157 -3.46 -11.66 8.76
C ARG A 157 -4.35 -10.93 7.74
N TYR A 158 -3.75 -10.04 6.95
CA TYR A 158 -4.43 -9.38 5.83
C TYR A 158 -4.94 -10.39 4.80
N ARG A 159 -4.13 -11.39 4.43
CA ARG A 159 -4.52 -12.44 3.49
C ARG A 159 -5.70 -13.26 4.01
N GLN A 160 -5.71 -13.60 5.30
CA GLN A 160 -6.83 -14.28 5.93
C GLN A 160 -8.11 -13.44 5.83
N LEU A 161 -8.03 -12.14 6.17
CA LEU A 161 -9.18 -11.22 6.08
C LEU A 161 -9.70 -11.10 4.64
N LYS A 162 -8.81 -10.95 3.65
CA LYS A 162 -9.16 -10.93 2.22
C LYS A 162 -9.82 -12.22 1.77
N THR A 163 -9.30 -13.37 2.19
CA THR A 163 -9.84 -14.70 1.84
C THR A 163 -11.23 -14.92 2.44
N CYS A 164 -11.47 -14.41 3.65
CA CYS A 164 -12.78 -14.43 4.28
C CYS A 164 -13.79 -13.54 3.54
N LEU A 165 -13.39 -12.35 3.09
CA LEU A 165 -14.21 -11.48 2.22
C LEU A 165 -14.60 -12.20 0.92
N GLU A 166 -13.63 -12.79 0.22
CA GLU A 166 -13.87 -13.51 -1.04
C GLU A 166 -14.81 -14.71 -0.85
N THR A 167 -14.69 -15.40 0.29
CA THR A 167 -15.54 -16.55 0.60
C THR A 167 -16.96 -16.11 0.95
N LYS A 168 -17.13 -15.02 1.73
CA LYS A 168 -18.45 -14.43 1.99
C LYS A 168 -19.11 -13.89 0.73
N GLU A 169 -18.34 -13.29 -0.18
CA GLU A 169 -18.83 -12.81 -1.49
C GLU A 169 -19.46 -13.96 -2.30
N ARG A 170 -18.82 -15.14 -2.33
CA ARG A 170 -19.38 -16.33 -2.99
C ARG A 170 -20.71 -16.80 -2.36
N TYR A 171 -20.79 -16.83 -1.03
CA TYR A 171 -22.01 -17.31 -0.34
C TYR A 171 -23.17 -16.31 -0.37
N GLU A 172 -22.91 -15.00 -0.40
CA GLU A 172 -23.98 -13.98 -0.55
C GLU A 172 -24.59 -13.96 -1.95
N ILE A 173 -23.81 -14.29 -2.99
CA ILE A 173 -24.30 -14.42 -4.37
C ILE A 173 -25.21 -15.64 -4.50
N GLU A 174 -24.83 -16.79 -3.93
CA GLU A 174 -25.65 -18.01 -3.97
C GLU A 174 -26.99 -17.88 -3.23
N ARG A 175 -27.07 -17.01 -2.23
CA ARG A 175 -28.30 -16.79 -1.43
C ARG A 175 -29.32 -15.85 -2.08
N LYS A 176 -28.95 -15.17 -3.17
CA LYS A 176 -29.81 -14.25 -3.95
C LYS A 176 -30.39 -14.87 -5.23
N ILE A 177 -30.16 -16.16 -5.47
CA ILE A 177 -30.76 -16.95 -6.56
C ILE A 177 -31.80 -17.93 -5.97
#